data_AF-A0A660ZDH4-F1
#
_entry.id   AF-A0A660ZDH4-F1
#
_cell.length_a   1.000
_cell.length_b   1.000
_cell.length_c   1.000
_cell.angle_alpha   90.00
_cell.angle_beta   90.00
_cell.angle_gamma   90.00
#
_symmetry.space_group_name_H-M   'P 1'
#
loop_
_entity.id
_entity.type
_entity.pdbx_description
1 polymer ?
#
loop_
_entity_poly.entity_id
_entity_poly.type
_entity_poly.pdbx_seq_one_letter_code
_entity_poly.pdbx_strand_id
1 'polypeptide(L)'
;MKDRKLKGKNISWLAIIFASVVGLHAAVSYKTSNGSLISGPAFHISIEIPSIKPSVNPHSTKGSGGPDNFGYIWRDSDDPIGPQFQWIEIDPDLGGQGTAIVFDHYDDGTSGFIPLGEPFWYYGESFDSIAICTNGWASFLDALVDYQGVIPSTTPPNGILAPLWRDLRFYTNYSDDDSAYFWHDFENHISVIEWREVSKGGAWSQNFTFEIILDHDDNTITFQYLHATDWTSARPVTVGIESPDGGDGLSILNAHAVIHDSFAIRFYPPPVNDTIAYDDGSPSLAWAWRQADNGFGLKFASPDWPRALEIDGVFVFVPDWPEPGGNTITLRIVDNDGPDGAPSTTLYEANSVVVQRGVWNYIDLSGADLADPDG
;
A
#
# COMPACT_ATOMS: atom_id res chain seq x y z
N MET A 1 5.71 -36.36 12.17
CA MET A 1 5.84 -34.92 12.42
C MET A 1 7.09 -34.45 11.71
N LYS A 2 6.94 -33.86 10.52
CA LYS A 2 8.01 -33.21 9.79
C LYS A 2 7.51 -31.81 9.47
N ASP A 3 8.19 -30.84 10.06
CA ASP A 3 8.11 -29.42 9.73
C ASP A 3 8.20 -29.24 8.22
N ARG A 4 7.13 -28.71 7.63
CA ARG A 4 7.18 -28.11 6.30
C ARG A 4 7.15 -26.60 6.51
N LYS A 5 8.34 -26.02 6.36
CA LYS A 5 8.60 -24.59 6.19
C LYS A 5 7.60 -24.01 5.18
N LEU A 6 6.74 -23.09 5.59
CA LEU A 6 5.96 -22.26 4.67
C LEU A 6 6.90 -21.15 4.19
N LYS A 7 7.38 -21.30 2.95
CA LYS A 7 7.97 -20.21 2.18
C LYS A 7 6.82 -19.32 1.74
N GLY A 8 6.91 -18.01 2.01
CA GLY A 8 5.91 -17.02 1.58
C GLY A 8 5.67 -17.06 0.08
N LYS A 9 4.41 -17.01 -0.32
CA LYS A 9 3.91 -17.01 -1.71
C LYS A 9 2.53 -16.35 -1.72
N ASN A 10 2.24 -15.62 -2.79
CA ASN A 10 1.34 -14.46 -2.88
C ASN A 10 0.36 -14.60 -4.09
N ILE A 11 -0.88 -14.12 -3.97
CA ILE A 11 -1.92 -14.00 -5.01
C ILE A 11 -1.59 -12.84 -5.95
N SER A 12 -1.36 -13.14 -7.23
CA SER A 12 -1.00 -12.11 -8.20
C SER A 12 -2.11 -11.73 -9.18
N TRP A 13 -3.16 -12.56 -9.37
CA TRP A 13 -4.15 -12.36 -10.44
C TRP A 13 -5.50 -13.06 -10.20
N LEU A 14 -6.56 -12.61 -10.88
CA LEU A 14 -7.90 -13.22 -10.86
C LEU A 14 -8.54 -13.26 -12.25
N ALA A 15 -9.18 -14.36 -12.64
CA ALA A 15 -10.04 -14.40 -13.83
C ALA A 15 -11.49 -14.75 -13.49
N ILE A 16 -12.44 -13.99 -14.04
CA ILE A 16 -13.88 -14.23 -13.85
C ILE A 16 -14.48 -14.88 -15.09
N ILE A 17 -15.01 -16.10 -15.00
CA ILE A 17 -15.55 -16.86 -16.15
C ILE A 17 -17.06 -16.98 -16.10
N PHE A 18 -17.72 -16.71 -17.24
CA PHE A 18 -19.13 -17.00 -17.47
C PHE A 18 -19.32 -18.20 -18.40
N ALA A 19 -20.09 -19.20 -17.99
CA ALA A 19 -20.55 -20.28 -18.87
C ALA A 19 -22.09 -20.27 -18.95
N SER A 20 -22.66 -20.41 -20.15
CA SER A 20 -24.11 -20.47 -20.33
C SER A 20 -24.56 -21.91 -20.58
N VAL A 21 -25.60 -22.35 -19.88
CA VAL A 21 -26.20 -23.67 -20.10
C VAL A 21 -27.14 -23.60 -21.33
N VAL A 22 -26.77 -24.39 -22.35
CA VAL A 22 -27.44 -24.68 -23.63
C VAL A 22 -27.69 -23.48 -24.57
N GLY A 23 -26.89 -23.41 -25.65
CA GLY A 23 -27.34 -22.85 -26.93
C GLY A 23 -26.65 -21.58 -27.44
N LEU A 24 -25.61 -21.06 -26.79
CA LEU A 24 -24.86 -19.91 -27.32
C LEU A 24 -23.50 -20.29 -27.89
N HIS A 25 -23.31 -19.95 -29.17
CA HIS A 25 -22.00 -19.78 -29.76
C HIS A 25 -21.51 -18.36 -29.42
N ALA A 26 -20.48 -18.21 -28.58
CA ALA A 26 -19.73 -16.97 -28.54
C ALA A 26 -18.97 -16.83 -29.87
N ALA A 27 -19.33 -15.85 -30.69
CA ALA A 27 -18.63 -15.52 -31.92
C ALA A 27 -17.92 -14.17 -31.74
N VAL A 28 -16.59 -14.17 -31.76
CA VAL A 28 -15.79 -12.96 -31.98
C VAL A 28 -15.52 -12.88 -33.48
N SER A 29 -16.15 -11.94 -34.19
CA SER A 29 -15.87 -11.68 -35.61
C SER A 29 -14.83 -10.56 -35.74
N TYR A 30 -13.78 -10.79 -36.53
CA TYR A 30 -12.83 -9.75 -36.96
C TYR A 30 -12.97 -9.49 -38.46
N LYS A 31 -12.70 -8.26 -38.92
CA LYS A 31 -12.65 -7.92 -40.35
C LYS A 31 -11.37 -7.14 -40.66
N THR A 32 -10.65 -7.58 -41.69
CA THR A 32 -9.48 -6.90 -42.24
C THR A 32 -9.89 -5.80 -43.23
N SER A 33 -8.90 -5.01 -43.66
CA SER A 33 -8.87 -3.64 -44.19
C SER A 33 -9.92 -3.12 -45.21
N ASN A 34 -10.95 -3.88 -45.60
CA ASN A 34 -12.02 -3.41 -46.49
C ASN A 34 -13.40 -3.36 -45.78
N GLY A 35 -13.49 -2.46 -44.79
CA GLY A 35 -14.62 -1.54 -44.55
C GLY A 35 -16.07 -2.05 -44.50
N SER A 36 -16.46 -2.86 -43.51
CA SER A 36 -17.82 -2.77 -42.94
C SER A 36 -17.87 -3.33 -41.52
N LEU A 37 -18.32 -2.49 -40.58
CA LEU A 37 -18.50 -2.73 -39.14
C LEU A 37 -19.82 -3.45 -38.83
N ILE A 38 -19.82 -4.30 -37.80
CA ILE A 38 -21.00 -4.64 -36.99
C ILE A 38 -20.54 -4.56 -35.53
N SER A 39 -21.18 -3.70 -34.73
CA SER A 39 -20.95 -3.57 -33.27
C SER A 39 -21.86 -4.51 -32.48
N GLY A 40 -21.36 -5.00 -31.34
CA GLY A 40 -22.13 -5.64 -30.27
C GLY A 40 -21.73 -5.04 -28.91
N PRO A 41 -22.57 -5.15 -27.86
CA PRO A 41 -22.32 -4.47 -26.57
C PRO A 41 -21.13 -5.08 -25.81
N ALA A 42 -20.39 -4.23 -25.10
CA ALA A 42 -19.33 -4.62 -24.17
C ALA A 42 -19.92 -5.29 -22.91
N PHE A 43 -19.17 -6.23 -22.33
CA PHE A 43 -19.43 -6.80 -21.00
C PHE A 43 -18.57 -6.07 -19.98
N HIS A 44 -19.14 -5.75 -18.82
CA HIS A 44 -18.47 -5.01 -17.76
C HIS A 44 -18.61 -5.73 -16.41
N ILE A 45 -17.55 -5.69 -15.60
CA ILE A 45 -17.44 -6.35 -14.29
C ILE A 45 -16.69 -5.46 -13.30
N SER A 46 -17.12 -5.47 -12.03
CA SER A 46 -16.55 -4.68 -10.93
C SER A 46 -16.46 -5.50 -9.63
N ILE A 47 -15.41 -5.37 -8.81
CA ILE A 47 -15.21 -6.13 -7.56
C ILE A 47 -15.09 -5.19 -6.35
N GLU A 48 -15.75 -5.48 -5.22
CA GLU A 48 -15.65 -4.73 -3.95
C GLU A 48 -14.73 -5.48 -2.96
N ILE A 49 -13.95 -4.78 -2.12
CA ILE A 49 -13.01 -5.34 -1.12
C ILE A 49 -13.40 -4.84 0.28
N PRO A 50 -13.57 -5.71 1.30
CA PRO A 50 -13.91 -5.28 2.66
C PRO A 50 -12.69 -4.81 3.46
N SER A 51 -12.93 -3.87 4.36
CA SER A 51 -12.00 -3.52 5.44
C SER A 51 -11.99 -4.59 6.53
N ILE A 52 -10.83 -5.19 6.81
CA ILE A 52 -10.63 -5.95 8.05
C ILE A 52 -10.62 -4.95 9.21
N LYS A 53 -11.48 -5.12 10.22
CA LYS A 53 -11.40 -4.39 11.51
C LYS A 53 -10.82 -5.29 12.60
N PRO A 54 -9.49 -5.32 12.83
CA PRO A 54 -8.92 -5.96 14.01
C PRO A 54 -9.29 -5.21 15.29
N SER A 55 -9.33 -5.95 16.40
CA SER A 55 -9.69 -5.45 17.72
C SER A 55 -8.74 -4.38 18.25
N VAL A 56 -9.34 -3.34 18.82
CA VAL A 56 -8.77 -2.07 19.26
C VAL A 56 -7.73 -2.22 20.38
N ASN A 57 -6.47 -1.91 20.05
CA ASN A 57 -5.57 -1.18 20.95
C ASN A 57 -4.58 -0.35 20.09
N PRO A 58 -4.86 0.95 19.85
CA PRO A 58 -4.04 1.79 18.95
C PRO A 58 -2.60 2.01 19.47
N HIS A 59 -2.33 1.56 20.69
CA HIS A 59 -1.08 1.76 21.40
C HIS A 59 -0.55 0.41 21.92
N SER A 60 0.33 -0.21 21.13
CA SER A 60 1.03 -1.45 21.48
C SER A 60 2.48 -1.17 21.84
N THR A 61 3.06 -2.03 22.68
CA THR A 61 4.43 -1.90 23.20
C THR A 61 5.44 -2.84 22.54
N LYS A 62 5.05 -3.74 21.62
CA LYS A 62 5.97 -4.57 20.80
C LYS A 62 5.28 -5.33 19.67
N GLY A 63 5.95 -5.49 18.52
CA GLY A 63 5.63 -6.42 17.43
C GLY A 63 4.67 -5.86 16.38
N SER A 64 3.55 -5.29 16.81
CA SER A 64 2.54 -4.71 15.93
C SER A 64 1.52 -3.86 16.69
N GLY A 65 0.76 -3.03 15.98
CA GLY A 65 -0.35 -2.24 16.54
C GLY A 65 -1.30 -1.65 15.49
N GLY A 66 -2.29 -0.90 15.97
CA GLY A 66 -3.45 -0.48 15.18
C GLY A 66 -4.60 -1.52 15.18
N PRO A 67 -5.62 -1.37 14.33
CA PRO A 67 -5.82 -0.23 13.44
C PRO A 67 -6.08 1.07 14.22
N ASP A 68 -5.74 2.22 13.63
CA ASP A 68 -6.33 3.50 14.03
C ASP A 68 -7.77 3.66 13.46
N ASN A 69 -8.38 4.84 13.59
CA ASN A 69 -9.77 5.02 13.13
C ASN A 69 -9.89 5.04 11.61
N PHE A 70 -8.87 5.51 10.89
CA PHE A 70 -8.78 5.47 9.44
C PHE A 70 -8.52 4.04 8.93
N GLY A 71 -7.74 3.26 9.66
CA GLY A 71 -7.47 1.85 9.41
C GLY A 71 -6.01 1.51 9.16
N TYR A 72 -5.07 2.43 9.41
CA TYR A 72 -3.65 2.10 9.36
C TYR A 72 -3.30 1.08 10.45
N ILE A 73 -2.43 0.12 10.13
CA ILE A 73 -1.81 -0.79 11.10
C ILE A 73 -0.28 -0.66 11.01
N TRP A 74 0.45 -1.09 12.04
CA TRP A 74 1.90 -1.15 12.00
C TRP A 74 2.46 -2.49 12.47
N ARG A 75 3.65 -2.84 11.98
CA ARG A 75 4.46 -3.98 12.45
C ARG A 75 5.92 -3.59 12.53
N ASP A 76 6.65 -4.24 13.43
CA ASP A 76 8.10 -4.07 13.53
C ASP A 76 8.88 -5.31 13.08
N SER A 77 10.19 -5.14 12.87
CA SER A 77 11.08 -6.19 12.36
C SER A 77 11.41 -7.30 13.36
N ASP A 78 11.02 -7.15 14.63
CA ASP A 78 11.13 -8.21 15.65
C ASP A 78 9.96 -9.22 15.50
N ASP A 79 8.87 -8.84 14.82
CA ASP A 79 7.79 -9.73 14.44
C ASP A 79 8.24 -10.67 13.29
N PRO A 80 8.09 -12.01 13.42
CA PRO A 80 8.43 -12.97 12.36
C PRO A 80 7.74 -12.74 11.01
N ILE A 81 6.61 -12.02 11.00
CA ILE A 81 5.88 -11.61 9.79
C ILE A 81 5.88 -10.09 9.60
N GLY A 82 6.82 -9.39 10.24
CA GLY A 82 7.07 -7.97 10.12
C GLY A 82 8.01 -7.61 8.96
N PRO A 83 8.23 -6.30 8.74
CA PRO A 83 9.18 -5.83 7.73
C PRO A 83 10.60 -6.34 8.02
N GLN A 84 11.41 -6.46 6.98
CA GLN A 84 12.84 -6.69 7.14
C GLN A 84 13.57 -5.35 7.21
N PHE A 85 14.57 -5.24 8.10
CA PHE A 85 15.52 -4.14 8.05
C PHE A 85 16.41 -4.29 6.80
N GLN A 86 16.36 -3.30 5.92
CA GLN A 86 17.11 -3.20 4.67
C GLN A 86 17.44 -1.72 4.42
N TRP A 87 18.47 -1.21 5.09
CA TRP A 87 18.91 0.18 4.99
C TRP A 87 19.12 0.63 3.53
N ILE A 88 18.61 1.81 3.18
CA ILE A 88 18.84 2.45 1.88
C ILE A 88 19.78 3.64 2.09
N GLU A 89 21.07 3.41 1.84
CA GLU A 89 22.06 4.47 1.96
C GLU A 89 21.86 5.55 0.89
N ILE A 90 21.51 6.79 1.31
CA ILE A 90 21.31 7.90 0.37
C ILE A 90 22.32 9.03 0.56
N ASP A 91 23.22 8.97 1.53
CA ASP A 91 24.32 9.93 1.67
C ASP A 91 25.33 9.79 0.51
N PRO A 92 25.55 10.83 -0.32
CA PRO A 92 26.56 10.80 -1.39
C PRO A 92 27.99 10.49 -0.93
N ASP A 93 28.37 10.85 0.29
CA ASP A 93 29.70 10.59 0.85
C ASP A 93 29.88 9.11 1.22
N LEU A 94 28.78 8.39 1.44
CA LEU A 94 28.75 6.95 1.67
C LEU A 94 28.37 6.15 0.41
N GLY A 95 28.23 6.82 -0.73
CA GLY A 95 27.95 6.23 -2.04
C GLY A 95 26.46 6.17 -2.43
N GLY A 96 25.59 6.85 -1.67
CA GLY A 96 24.18 7.04 -1.96
C GLY A 96 23.89 8.06 -3.07
N GLN A 97 22.61 8.17 -3.44
CA GLN A 97 22.13 9.01 -4.56
C GLN A 97 21.36 10.26 -4.10
N GLY A 98 21.27 10.51 -2.80
CA GLY A 98 20.49 11.58 -2.22
C GLY A 98 21.10 12.96 -2.43
N THR A 99 20.32 13.95 -2.03
CA THR A 99 20.71 15.35 -2.00
C THR A 99 20.60 15.86 -0.57
N ALA A 100 21.63 16.56 -0.10
CA ALA A 100 21.61 17.16 1.23
C ALA A 100 20.44 18.15 1.36
N ILE A 101 19.66 18.01 2.43
CA ILE A 101 18.56 18.89 2.76
C ILE A 101 19.14 20.18 3.36
N VAL A 102 18.66 21.32 2.87
CA VAL A 102 19.00 22.63 3.41
C VAL A 102 17.94 23.04 4.41
N PHE A 103 18.32 23.16 5.69
CA PHE A 103 17.47 23.69 6.74
C PHE A 103 17.71 25.20 6.93
N ASP A 104 16.68 25.93 7.36
CA ASP A 104 16.81 27.34 7.77
C ASP A 104 17.60 27.52 9.09
N HIS A 105 17.66 26.48 9.92
CA HIS A 105 18.46 26.38 11.13
C HIS A 105 18.85 24.92 11.43
N TYR A 106 19.93 24.68 12.21
CA TYR A 106 20.45 23.32 12.45
C TYR A 106 20.01 22.68 13.78
N ASP A 107 19.50 23.46 14.75
CA ASP A 107 19.04 23.00 16.09
C ASP A 107 17.53 23.02 16.23
N ASP A 108 16.83 23.67 15.30
CA ASP A 108 15.39 23.97 15.37
C ASP A 108 15.01 24.56 14.01
N GLY A 109 15.11 23.74 12.97
CA GLY A 109 14.90 24.19 11.60
C GLY A 109 13.99 23.28 10.80
N THR A 110 13.55 23.82 9.68
CA THR A 110 12.75 23.14 8.67
C THR A 110 13.37 23.32 7.29
N SER A 111 13.18 22.33 6.43
CA SER A 111 13.58 22.40 5.03
C SER A 111 12.65 23.28 4.18
N GLY A 112 11.46 23.62 4.70
CA GLY A 112 10.32 23.93 3.82
C GLY A 112 9.87 22.69 3.05
N PHE A 113 8.96 22.86 2.09
CA PHE A 113 8.46 21.74 1.29
C PHE A 113 9.46 21.30 0.20
N ILE A 114 9.79 20.02 0.21
CA ILE A 114 10.53 19.32 -0.83
C ILE A 114 9.54 18.54 -1.70
N PRO A 115 9.60 18.64 -3.04
CA PRO A 115 8.77 17.82 -3.92
C PRO A 115 9.11 16.33 -3.80
N LEU A 116 8.09 15.47 -3.67
CA LEU A 116 8.27 14.01 -3.56
C LEU A 116 8.64 13.35 -4.89
N GLY A 117 8.42 14.02 -6.03
CA GLY A 117 8.61 13.44 -7.37
C GLY A 117 7.36 12.74 -7.91
N GLU A 118 6.65 12.02 -7.05
CA GLU A 118 5.38 11.34 -7.33
C GLU A 118 4.37 11.60 -6.20
N PRO A 119 3.05 11.56 -6.48
CA PRO A 119 2.05 11.71 -5.44
C PRO A 119 2.14 10.57 -4.41
N PHE A 120 1.84 10.88 -3.15
CA PHE A 120 1.75 9.91 -2.06
C PHE A 120 0.38 10.01 -1.41
N TRP A 121 -0.32 8.89 -1.23
CA TRP A 121 -1.62 8.86 -0.55
C TRP A 121 -1.47 8.64 0.95
N TYR A 122 -2.07 9.52 1.73
CA TYR A 122 -1.96 9.51 3.18
C TYR A 122 -3.28 9.95 3.80
N TYR A 123 -3.88 9.07 4.63
CA TYR A 123 -5.20 9.31 5.26
C TYR A 123 -6.31 9.76 4.29
N GLY A 124 -6.32 9.22 3.07
CA GLY A 124 -7.37 9.49 2.07
C GLY A 124 -7.15 10.78 1.26
N GLU A 125 -6.04 11.48 1.49
CA GLU A 125 -5.63 12.66 0.74
C GLU A 125 -4.34 12.35 -0.04
N SER A 126 -4.09 13.10 -1.12
CA SER A 126 -2.89 12.95 -1.96
C SER A 126 -1.98 14.16 -1.77
N PHE A 127 -0.69 13.91 -1.55
CA PHE A 127 0.34 14.92 -1.32
C PHE A 127 1.46 14.79 -2.35
N ASP A 128 2.01 15.91 -2.80
CA ASP A 128 3.10 15.98 -3.80
C ASP A 128 4.43 16.49 -3.21
N SER A 129 4.42 16.85 -1.92
CA SER A 129 5.54 17.46 -1.25
C SER A 129 5.50 17.16 0.25
N ILE A 130 6.67 17.25 0.88
CA ILE A 130 6.85 16.99 2.31
C ILE A 130 7.85 17.98 2.89
N ALA A 131 7.62 18.44 4.11
CA ALA A 131 8.55 19.25 4.87
C ALA A 131 9.25 18.39 5.92
N ILE A 132 10.55 18.63 6.13
CA ILE A 132 11.40 17.88 7.06
C ILE A 132 11.84 18.83 8.18
N CYS A 133 11.80 18.36 9.42
CA CYS A 133 12.30 19.09 10.58
C CYS A 133 13.61 18.47 11.10
N THR A 134 14.53 19.31 11.60
CA THR A 134 15.75 18.85 12.27
C THR A 134 15.45 17.96 13.48
N ASN A 135 14.28 18.15 14.11
CA ASN A 135 13.80 17.42 15.28
C ASN A 135 13.22 16.02 14.98
N GLY A 136 13.63 15.39 13.87
CA GLY A 136 13.41 13.96 13.60
C GLY A 136 12.00 13.57 13.17
N TRP A 137 11.28 14.50 12.54
CA TRP A 137 9.95 14.28 11.97
C TRP A 137 9.79 15.02 10.64
N ALA A 138 8.81 14.58 9.85
CA ALA A 138 8.40 15.19 8.59
C ALA A 138 6.88 15.41 8.57
N SER A 139 6.38 16.31 7.72
CA SER A 139 4.95 16.60 7.59
C SER A 139 4.56 16.90 6.15
N PHE A 140 3.39 16.42 5.76
CA PHE A 140 2.76 16.74 4.47
C PHE A 140 2.03 18.10 4.46
N LEU A 141 1.82 18.73 5.63
CA LEU A 141 1.02 19.95 5.78
C LEU A 141 1.79 21.14 6.33
N ASP A 142 2.78 20.90 7.17
CA ASP A 142 3.40 21.92 8.00
C ASP A 142 4.92 21.97 7.84
N ALA A 143 5.42 23.07 7.30
CA ALA A 143 6.83 23.45 7.39
C ALA A 143 7.09 24.23 8.69
N LEU A 144 6.81 23.59 9.82
CA LEU A 144 6.98 24.16 11.17
C LEU A 144 8.14 23.50 11.90
N VAL A 145 8.48 24.04 13.07
CA VAL A 145 9.51 23.51 13.97
C VAL A 145 8.88 23.26 15.33
N ASP A 146 9.03 22.03 15.81
CA ASP A 146 8.68 21.63 17.16
C ASP A 146 9.59 20.47 17.60
N TYR A 147 10.14 20.56 18.80
CA TYR A 147 11.04 19.57 19.38
C TYR A 147 10.33 18.56 20.28
N GLN A 148 9.01 18.71 20.52
CA GLN A 148 8.25 17.77 21.35
C GLN A 148 6.76 17.75 20.99
N GLY A 149 6.34 16.71 20.27
CA GLY A 149 4.93 16.44 19.99
C GLY A 149 4.36 15.22 20.69
N VAL A 150 3.05 15.01 20.56
CA VAL A 150 2.34 13.79 20.92
C VAL A 150 1.42 13.40 19.77
N ILE A 151 1.22 12.09 19.57
CA ILE A 151 0.38 11.56 18.49
C ILE A 151 -0.77 10.75 19.10
N PRO A 152 -2.04 11.00 18.73
CA PRO A 152 -2.50 12.11 17.89
C PRO A 152 -2.67 13.43 18.67
N SER A 153 -2.62 14.56 17.97
CA SER A 153 -2.82 15.91 18.50
C SER A 153 -3.38 16.85 17.42
N THR A 154 -4.55 17.45 17.65
CA THR A 154 -5.09 18.51 16.77
C THR A 154 -4.36 19.86 16.90
N THR A 155 -3.24 19.91 17.63
CA THR A 155 -2.40 21.11 17.74
C THR A 155 -1.25 20.96 16.74
N PRO A 156 -1.04 21.94 15.84
CA PRO A 156 0.06 21.89 14.87
C PRO A 156 1.43 21.71 15.54
N PRO A 157 2.37 21.02 14.88
CA PRO A 157 2.28 20.56 13.49
C PRO A 157 1.45 19.27 13.31
N ASN A 158 0.82 19.12 12.14
CA ASN A 158 -0.08 18.01 11.79
C ASN A 158 0.35 17.26 10.52
N GLY A 159 -0.30 16.13 10.20
CA GLY A 159 0.07 15.30 9.05
C GLY A 159 1.48 14.70 9.20
N ILE A 160 1.81 14.26 10.42
CA ILE A 160 3.17 13.96 10.86
C ILE A 160 3.59 12.54 10.53
N LEU A 161 4.83 12.41 10.06
CA LEU A 161 5.63 11.19 10.09
C LEU A 161 6.79 11.38 11.08
N ALA A 162 6.75 10.68 12.20
CA ALA A 162 7.72 10.83 13.28
C ALA A 162 8.48 9.51 13.52
N PRO A 163 9.58 9.24 12.80
CA PRO A 163 10.49 8.16 13.18
C PRO A 163 11.18 8.44 14.52
N LEU A 164 11.48 9.72 14.81
CA LEU A 164 12.19 10.09 16.03
C LEU A 164 11.89 11.54 16.46
N TRP A 165 10.64 11.88 16.75
CA TRP A 165 10.29 13.25 17.14
C TRP A 165 10.79 13.59 18.54
N ARG A 166 11.84 14.43 18.59
CA ARG A 166 12.45 14.96 19.82
C ARG A 166 13.40 16.11 19.49
N ASP A 167 13.90 16.78 20.54
CA ASP A 167 14.96 17.80 20.49
C ASP A 167 16.28 17.20 19.93
N LEU A 168 16.51 17.42 18.63
CA LEU A 168 17.65 16.97 17.83
C LEU A 168 18.27 18.13 17.05
N ARG A 169 19.56 18.00 16.78
CA ARG A 169 20.31 18.99 16.03
C ARG A 169 21.47 18.42 15.23
N PHE A 170 21.80 19.17 14.18
CA PHE A 170 23.06 19.06 13.45
C PHE A 170 24.07 20.06 14.02
N TYR A 171 25.30 19.62 14.24
CA TYR A 171 26.37 20.42 14.82
C TYR A 171 27.21 21.14 13.77
N THR A 172 27.25 20.62 12.55
CA THR A 172 28.16 21.12 11.54
C THR A 172 27.42 21.80 10.39
N ASN A 173 27.94 22.95 9.98
CA ASN A 173 27.40 23.75 8.89
C ASN A 173 28.01 23.29 7.56
N TYR A 174 27.76 22.05 7.13
CA TYR A 174 28.43 21.37 6.01
C TYR A 174 29.80 20.74 6.36
N SER A 175 29.89 19.87 7.37
CA SER A 175 30.94 18.84 7.32
C SER A 175 30.31 17.46 7.30
N ASP A 176 30.97 16.55 6.59
CA ASP A 176 30.60 15.18 6.19
C ASP A 176 30.26 14.22 7.37
N ASP A 177 30.00 14.75 8.56
CA ASP A 177 29.84 14.03 9.82
C ASP A 177 28.36 13.92 10.26
N ASP A 178 27.50 14.94 10.01
CA ASP A 178 26.06 14.91 10.37
C ASP A 178 25.17 15.76 9.44
N SER A 179 24.12 15.17 8.85
CA SER A 179 23.21 15.86 7.92
C SER A 179 21.90 15.10 7.70
N ALA A 180 20.96 15.68 6.95
CA ALA A 180 19.81 14.96 6.40
C ALA A 180 19.83 14.99 4.87
N TYR A 181 19.28 13.94 4.27
CA TYR A 181 19.24 13.74 2.83
C TYR A 181 17.84 13.39 2.34
N PHE A 182 17.53 13.79 1.11
CA PHE A 182 16.34 13.38 0.39
C PHE A 182 16.74 12.72 -0.92
N TRP A 183 16.07 11.63 -1.27
CA TRP A 183 16.20 10.97 -2.56
C TRP A 183 14.85 10.44 -3.02
N HIS A 184 14.60 10.49 -4.32
CA HIS A 184 13.47 9.81 -4.95
C HIS A 184 14.00 8.89 -6.06
N ASP A 185 13.53 7.66 -6.05
CA ASP A 185 13.82 6.62 -7.02
C ASP A 185 12.62 6.41 -7.95
N PHE A 186 12.70 6.96 -9.16
CA PHE A 186 11.67 6.81 -10.18
C PHE A 186 11.55 5.38 -10.75
N GLU A 187 12.55 4.52 -10.56
CA GLU A 187 12.49 3.13 -11.07
C GLU A 187 11.76 2.20 -10.09
N ASN A 188 11.95 2.43 -8.79
CA ASN A 188 11.34 1.63 -7.74
C ASN A 188 10.16 2.33 -7.04
N HIS A 189 9.78 3.54 -7.49
CA HIS A 189 8.67 4.32 -6.94
C HIS A 189 8.77 4.53 -5.43
N ILE A 190 9.95 4.89 -4.93
CA ILE A 190 10.20 5.17 -3.51
C ILE A 190 10.80 6.55 -3.28
N SER A 191 10.40 7.21 -2.20
CA SER A 191 11.11 8.38 -1.66
C SER A 191 11.74 8.04 -0.32
N VAL A 192 12.98 8.48 -0.09
CA VAL A 192 13.74 8.23 1.14
C VAL A 192 14.17 9.56 1.75
N ILE A 193 13.93 9.69 3.06
CA ILE A 193 14.40 10.81 3.90
C ILE A 193 15.30 10.22 4.96
N GLU A 194 16.57 10.59 4.98
CA GLU A 194 17.56 10.10 5.95
C GLU A 194 17.99 11.23 6.89
N TRP A 195 18.05 10.94 8.19
CA TRP A 195 18.81 11.72 9.17
C TRP A 195 20.04 10.91 9.55
N ARG A 196 21.23 11.42 9.24
CA ARG A 196 22.52 10.77 9.50
C ARG A 196 23.23 11.42 10.68
N GLU A 197 23.61 10.59 11.64
CA GLU A 197 24.40 10.97 12.82
C GLU A 197 23.82 12.18 13.60
N VAL A 198 22.50 12.41 13.48
CA VAL A 198 21.84 13.56 14.10
C VAL A 198 21.90 13.42 15.61
N SER A 199 22.31 14.49 16.27
CA SER A 199 22.60 14.44 17.68
C SER A 199 21.47 14.97 18.54
N LYS A 200 21.40 14.48 19.78
CA LYS A 200 20.54 15.07 20.80
C LYS A 200 20.97 16.50 21.16
N GLY A 201 20.00 17.40 21.34
CA GLY A 201 20.23 18.73 21.93
C GLY A 201 21.03 18.66 23.24
N GLY A 202 22.25 19.21 23.24
CA GLY A 202 23.12 19.32 24.41
C GLY A 202 24.02 18.13 24.74
N ALA A 203 24.10 17.07 23.90
CA ALA A 203 25.03 15.95 24.06
C ALA A 203 25.76 15.61 22.76
N TRP A 204 27.07 15.34 22.85
CA TRP A 204 28.01 15.23 21.71
C TRP A 204 28.33 13.80 21.27
N SER A 205 27.67 12.78 21.84
CA SER A 205 28.01 11.38 21.62
C SER A 205 26.81 10.47 21.43
N GLN A 206 25.62 11.05 21.22
CA GLN A 206 24.36 10.29 21.07
C GLN A 206 23.81 10.62 19.70
N ASN A 207 24.30 9.90 18.71
CA ASN A 207 24.00 10.14 17.32
C ASN A 207 22.98 9.11 16.86
N PHE A 208 21.94 9.57 16.18
CA PHE A 208 20.89 8.72 15.63
C PHE A 208 21.03 8.71 14.12
N THR A 209 20.91 7.53 13.53
CA THR A 209 20.87 7.37 12.08
C THR A 209 19.63 6.57 11.72
N PHE A 210 18.68 7.22 11.06
CA PHE A 210 17.36 6.68 10.76
C PHE A 210 16.78 7.29 9.49
N GLU A 211 15.82 6.60 8.89
CA GLU A 211 15.20 7.03 7.64
C GLU A 211 13.68 6.82 7.64
N ILE A 212 13.00 7.56 6.77
CA ILE A 212 11.63 7.31 6.32
C ILE A 212 11.71 6.85 4.86
N ILE A 213 11.03 5.76 4.53
CA ILE A 213 10.78 5.31 3.17
C ILE A 213 9.28 5.43 2.90
N LEU A 214 8.94 6.14 1.83
CA LEU A 214 7.60 6.24 1.28
C LEU A 214 7.54 5.39 0.01
N ASP A 215 6.71 4.36 0.02
CA ASP A 215 6.44 3.52 -1.15
C ASP A 215 5.24 4.11 -1.91
N HIS A 216 5.46 4.60 -3.12
CA HIS A 216 4.42 5.28 -3.91
C HIS A 216 3.48 4.31 -4.62
N ASP A 217 3.83 3.02 -4.71
CA ASP A 217 2.97 2.00 -5.32
C ASP A 217 1.89 1.58 -4.31
N ASP A 218 2.26 1.27 -3.06
CA ASP A 218 1.34 0.72 -2.05
C ASP A 218 1.03 1.65 -0.87
N ASN A 219 1.59 2.86 -0.89
CA ASN A 219 1.45 3.92 0.10
C ASN A 219 1.86 3.49 1.52
N THR A 220 2.76 2.50 1.64
CA THR A 220 3.37 2.17 2.93
C THR A 220 4.40 3.20 3.35
N ILE A 221 4.55 3.30 4.66
CA ILE A 221 5.54 4.16 5.30
C ILE A 221 6.42 3.25 6.13
N THR A 222 7.73 3.25 5.88
CA THR A 222 8.69 2.50 6.67
C THR A 222 9.62 3.44 7.40
N PHE A 223 9.77 3.26 8.71
CA PHE A 223 10.84 3.86 9.49
C PHE A 223 11.94 2.81 9.68
N GLN A 224 13.18 3.12 9.35
CA GLN A 224 14.32 2.26 9.67
C GLN A 224 15.33 2.98 10.56
N TYR A 225 15.99 2.21 11.41
CA TYR A 225 16.97 2.70 12.37
C TYR A 225 18.27 1.94 12.19
N LEU A 226 19.24 2.56 11.52
CA LEU A 226 20.59 2.00 11.42
C LEU A 226 21.27 2.03 12.78
N HIS A 227 21.18 3.17 13.47
CA HIS A 227 21.73 3.36 14.81
C HIS A 227 20.73 4.13 15.70
N ALA A 228 20.25 3.47 16.76
CA ALA A 228 19.25 4.00 17.69
C ALA A 228 19.32 3.31 19.07
N THR A 229 20.51 3.19 19.65
CA THR A 229 20.71 2.50 20.95
C THR A 229 21.00 3.42 22.14
N ASP A 230 21.27 4.73 21.93
CA ASP A 230 21.65 5.65 23.01
C ASP A 230 20.48 6.49 23.56
N TRP A 231 19.44 5.77 24.03
CA TRP A 231 18.27 6.35 24.67
C TRP A 231 18.57 6.76 26.12
N THR A 232 19.11 7.96 26.36
CA THR A 232 19.05 8.51 27.72
C THR A 232 17.63 8.99 28.05
N SER A 233 16.98 8.31 28.99
CA SER A 233 15.58 8.46 29.47
C SER A 233 15.14 9.85 29.97
N ALA A 234 15.97 10.88 29.83
CA ALA A 234 15.73 12.20 30.39
C ALA A 234 14.77 13.07 29.57
N ARG A 235 14.41 12.68 28.33
CA ARG A 235 13.48 13.44 27.48
C ARG A 235 12.49 12.53 26.75
N PRO A 236 11.22 12.94 26.62
CA PRO A 236 10.23 12.21 25.86
C PRO A 236 10.65 12.12 24.39
N VAL A 237 10.29 11.01 23.75
CA VAL A 237 10.38 10.80 22.31
C VAL A 237 9.00 10.37 21.86
N THR A 238 8.59 10.86 20.70
CA THR A 238 7.37 10.41 20.03
C THR A 238 7.74 9.73 18.74
N VAL A 239 7.22 8.52 18.55
CA VAL A 239 7.36 7.74 17.32
C VAL A 239 5.99 7.36 16.83
N GLY A 240 5.70 7.57 15.54
CA GLY A 240 4.37 7.31 15.00
C GLY A 240 4.04 8.05 13.71
N ILE A 241 2.79 7.92 13.30
CA ILE A 241 2.16 8.65 12.19
C ILE A 241 0.88 9.33 12.68
N GLU A 242 0.57 10.51 12.14
CA GLU A 242 -0.61 11.31 12.50
C GLU A 242 -1.37 11.78 11.27
N SER A 243 -2.70 11.72 11.32
CA SER A 243 -3.57 12.20 10.25
C SER A 243 -3.37 13.70 9.96
N PRO A 244 -3.69 14.16 8.74
CA PRO A 244 -3.62 15.58 8.36
C PRO A 244 -4.39 16.53 9.30
N ASP A 245 -5.49 16.09 9.91
CA ASP A 245 -6.28 16.90 10.86
C ASP A 245 -5.82 16.78 12.32
N GLY A 246 -4.84 15.91 12.61
CA GLY A 246 -4.36 15.63 13.96
C GLY A 246 -5.33 14.85 14.85
N GLY A 247 -6.47 14.42 14.32
CA GLY A 247 -7.52 13.75 15.08
C GLY A 247 -7.30 12.24 15.24
N ASP A 248 -6.43 11.65 14.43
CA ASP A 248 -6.17 10.21 14.36
C ASP A 248 -4.69 9.92 14.15
N GLY A 249 -4.27 8.71 14.45
CA GLY A 249 -2.87 8.34 14.31
C GLY A 249 -2.45 7.12 15.13
N LEU A 250 -1.24 6.65 14.86
CA LEU A 250 -0.62 5.53 15.54
C LEU A 250 0.67 5.99 16.23
N SER A 251 0.70 5.87 17.56
CA SER A 251 1.91 6.11 18.35
C SER A 251 2.48 4.81 18.91
N ILE A 252 3.81 4.67 18.83
CA ILE A 252 4.57 3.56 19.40
C ILE A 252 4.89 3.87 20.87
N LEU A 253 4.27 3.14 21.78
CA LEU A 253 4.49 3.35 23.21
C LEU A 253 5.86 2.83 23.66
N ASN A 254 6.49 3.57 24.56
CA ASN A 254 7.81 3.24 25.12
C ASN A 254 8.84 2.98 24.01
N ALA A 255 8.84 3.78 22.94
CA ALA A 255 9.72 3.62 21.78
C ALA A 255 11.21 3.40 22.16
N HIS A 256 11.67 4.09 23.21
CA HIS A 256 13.02 3.93 23.79
C HIS A 256 13.38 2.52 24.31
N ALA A 257 12.38 1.67 24.56
CA ALA A 257 12.57 0.30 25.03
C ALA A 257 12.42 -0.74 23.91
N VAL A 258 11.91 -0.33 22.75
CA VAL A 258 11.58 -1.21 21.63
C VAL A 258 12.57 -1.03 20.48
N ILE A 259 12.88 0.22 20.15
CA ILE A 259 13.76 0.55 19.03
C ILE A 259 15.23 0.29 19.42
N HIS A 260 15.94 -0.37 18.53
CA HIS A 260 17.37 -0.66 18.64
C HIS A 260 18.03 -0.56 17.25
N ASP A 261 19.34 -0.80 17.16
CA ASP A 261 20.07 -0.79 15.89
C ASP A 261 19.54 -1.89 14.96
N SER A 262 19.59 -1.62 13.65
CA SER A 262 19.10 -2.54 12.60
C SER A 262 17.64 -2.95 12.79
N PHE A 263 16.78 -1.96 13.04
CA PHE A 263 15.36 -2.15 13.32
C PHE A 263 14.50 -1.42 12.29
N ALA A 264 13.30 -1.95 12.01
CA ALA A 264 12.34 -1.32 11.13
C ALA A 264 10.91 -1.37 11.69
N ILE A 265 10.12 -0.34 11.41
CA ILE A 265 8.68 -0.28 11.65
C ILE A 265 8.03 0.07 10.33
N ARG A 266 7.03 -0.70 9.89
CA ARG A 266 6.24 -0.38 8.69
C ARG A 266 4.79 -0.13 9.07
N PHE A 267 4.25 0.97 8.57
CA PHE A 267 2.85 1.34 8.62
C PHE A 267 2.21 0.97 7.28
N TYR A 268 1.06 0.31 7.37
CA TYR A 268 0.29 -0.14 6.23
C TYR A 268 -1.02 0.62 6.20
N PRO A 269 -1.36 1.32 5.11
CA PRO A 269 -2.68 1.94 4.96
C PRO A 269 -3.76 0.86 5.00
N PRO A 270 -5.01 1.23 5.35
CA PRO A 270 -6.13 0.32 5.15
C PRO A 270 -6.19 -0.13 3.69
N PRO A 271 -6.66 -1.35 3.41
CA PRO A 271 -7.01 -1.73 2.04
C PRO A 271 -7.92 -0.66 1.44
N VAL A 272 -7.65 -0.26 0.20
CA VAL A 272 -8.58 0.64 -0.49
C VAL A 272 -9.85 -0.17 -0.75
N ASN A 273 -10.98 0.27 -0.20
CA ASN A 273 -12.30 -0.22 -0.63
C ASN A 273 -12.53 0.32 -2.04
N ASP A 274 -11.90 -0.28 -3.04
CA ASP A 274 -12.02 0.14 -4.41
C ASP A 274 -12.86 -0.84 -5.23
N THR A 275 -13.52 -0.29 -6.23
CA THR A 275 -14.20 -1.05 -7.26
C THR A 275 -13.26 -1.20 -8.45
N ILE A 276 -12.63 -2.37 -8.62
CA ILE A 276 -11.82 -2.61 -9.82
C ILE A 276 -12.78 -2.76 -11.01
N ALA A 277 -13.00 -1.68 -11.76
CA ALA A 277 -13.85 -1.66 -12.95
C ALA A 277 -13.00 -1.70 -14.23
N TYR A 278 -13.39 -2.53 -15.20
CA TYR A 278 -12.80 -2.51 -16.54
C TYR A 278 -13.81 -2.00 -17.57
N ASP A 279 -13.71 -0.72 -17.95
CA ASP A 279 -14.46 -0.11 -19.05
C ASP A 279 -13.61 0.96 -19.78
N ASP A 280 -12.88 0.57 -20.82
CA ASP A 280 -12.37 1.53 -21.81
C ASP A 280 -13.19 1.51 -23.12
N GLY A 281 -14.36 0.86 -23.11
CA GLY A 281 -15.16 0.62 -24.31
C GLY A 281 -14.55 -0.40 -25.30
N SER A 282 -13.47 -1.11 -24.95
CA SER A 282 -12.82 -2.13 -25.77
C SER A 282 -12.33 -3.36 -24.97
N PRO A 283 -12.56 -4.59 -25.43
CA PRO A 283 -12.05 -5.78 -24.74
C PRO A 283 -10.57 -6.00 -25.08
N SER A 284 -9.64 -5.32 -24.40
CA SER A 284 -8.19 -5.49 -24.62
C SER A 284 -7.53 -6.55 -23.73
N LEU A 285 -8.20 -7.00 -22.65
CA LEU A 285 -7.76 -8.07 -21.74
C LEU A 285 -8.81 -9.18 -21.51
N ALA A 286 -9.71 -9.36 -22.47
CA ALA A 286 -10.70 -10.43 -22.43
C ALA A 286 -10.18 -11.70 -23.09
N TRP A 287 -10.38 -12.83 -22.44
CA TRP A 287 -10.18 -14.14 -23.05
C TRP A 287 -11.53 -14.79 -23.36
N ALA A 288 -11.59 -15.46 -24.50
CA ALA A 288 -12.68 -16.37 -24.85
C ALA A 288 -12.11 -17.79 -25.00
N TRP A 289 -12.75 -18.77 -24.36
CA TRP A 289 -12.27 -20.16 -24.33
C TRP A 289 -13.24 -21.10 -25.04
N ARG A 290 -12.68 -22.06 -25.78
CA ARG A 290 -13.39 -23.25 -26.28
C ARG A 290 -13.12 -24.43 -25.35
N GLN A 291 -13.87 -24.54 -24.26
CA GLN A 291 -13.99 -25.76 -23.46
C GLN A 291 -15.46 -26.20 -23.42
N ALA A 292 -15.76 -27.33 -22.77
CA ALA A 292 -17.13 -27.67 -22.42
C ALA A 292 -17.77 -26.46 -21.71
N ASP A 293 -18.99 -26.09 -22.15
CA ASP A 293 -19.79 -24.95 -21.67
C ASP A 293 -19.44 -23.54 -22.20
N ASN A 294 -18.41 -23.36 -23.06
CA ASN A 294 -18.01 -22.10 -23.74
C ASN A 294 -18.11 -20.82 -22.87
N GLY A 295 -16.97 -20.22 -22.52
CA GLY A 295 -16.98 -19.04 -21.64
C GLY A 295 -16.24 -17.80 -22.13
N PHE A 296 -16.59 -16.69 -21.49
CA PHE A 296 -15.91 -15.39 -21.60
C PHE A 296 -15.42 -15.00 -20.22
N GLY A 297 -14.23 -14.42 -20.13
CA GLY A 297 -13.76 -13.86 -18.88
C GLY A 297 -12.74 -12.74 -19.00
N LEU A 298 -12.60 -12.03 -17.90
CA LEU A 298 -11.69 -10.90 -17.74
C LEU A 298 -10.59 -11.26 -16.76
N LYS A 299 -9.38 -10.79 -17.01
CA LYS A 299 -8.22 -10.91 -16.12
C LYS A 299 -8.05 -9.61 -15.33
N PHE A 300 -7.87 -9.73 -14.02
CA PHE A 300 -7.57 -8.62 -13.11
C PHE A 300 -6.15 -8.76 -12.55
N ALA A 301 -5.45 -7.63 -12.46
CA ALA A 301 -4.19 -7.50 -11.74
C ALA A 301 -4.49 -6.96 -10.34
N SER A 302 -3.82 -7.48 -9.31
CA SER A 302 -3.91 -6.85 -7.99
C SER A 302 -3.22 -5.49 -8.01
N PRO A 303 -3.92 -4.38 -7.67
CA PRO A 303 -3.28 -3.08 -7.53
C PRO A 303 -2.34 -3.03 -6.32
N ASP A 304 -2.62 -3.83 -5.29
CA ASP A 304 -1.93 -3.80 -3.99
C ASP A 304 -0.99 -5.01 -3.82
N TRP A 305 -0.45 -5.56 -4.91
CA TRP A 305 0.53 -6.64 -4.83
C TRP A 305 1.73 -6.23 -3.95
N PRO A 306 2.16 -7.05 -2.97
CA PRO A 306 1.87 -8.48 -2.75
C PRO A 306 0.77 -8.81 -1.74
N ARG A 307 -0.13 -7.87 -1.39
CA ARG A 307 -1.22 -8.13 -0.44
C ARG A 307 -2.31 -8.98 -1.09
N ALA A 308 -2.86 -9.90 -0.30
CA ALA A 308 -4.04 -10.66 -0.68
C ALA A 308 -5.23 -9.72 -0.83
N LEU A 309 -5.97 -9.85 -1.94
CA LEU A 309 -7.24 -9.17 -2.13
C LEU A 309 -8.36 -9.98 -1.48
N GLU A 310 -9.21 -9.33 -0.71
CA GLU A 310 -10.45 -9.91 -0.23
C GLU A 310 -11.59 -9.43 -1.16
N ILE A 311 -12.47 -10.34 -1.60
CA ILE A 311 -13.46 -10.03 -2.64
C ILE A 311 -14.86 -10.17 -2.04
N ASP A 312 -15.55 -9.05 -1.85
CA ASP A 312 -16.91 -8.97 -1.29
C ASP A 312 -18.01 -9.18 -2.33
N GLY A 313 -17.74 -8.95 -3.60
CA GLY A 313 -18.78 -9.05 -4.61
C GLY A 313 -18.30 -8.82 -6.02
N VAL A 314 -19.16 -9.15 -6.99
CA VAL A 314 -18.92 -8.99 -8.42
C VAL A 314 -20.14 -8.32 -9.06
N PHE A 315 -19.95 -7.21 -9.76
CA PHE A 315 -20.96 -6.66 -10.66
C PHE A 315 -20.86 -7.32 -12.04
N VAL A 316 -21.99 -7.61 -12.69
CA VAL A 316 -22.03 -8.19 -14.03
C VAL A 316 -23.11 -7.52 -14.86
N PHE A 317 -22.74 -7.05 -16.04
CA PHE A 317 -23.69 -6.60 -17.05
C PHE A 317 -23.91 -7.70 -18.11
N VAL A 318 -25.16 -8.17 -18.25
CA VAL A 318 -25.54 -9.10 -19.32
C VAL A 318 -26.37 -8.35 -20.37
N PRO A 319 -25.89 -8.22 -21.61
CA PRO A 319 -26.61 -7.47 -22.63
C PRO A 319 -27.90 -8.20 -23.05
N ASP A 320 -28.81 -7.44 -23.65
CA ASP A 320 -30.10 -7.94 -24.17
C ASP A 320 -29.95 -8.86 -25.40
N TRP A 321 -28.72 -9.07 -25.90
CA TRP A 321 -28.38 -9.97 -27.00
C TRP A 321 -27.49 -11.14 -26.52
N PRO A 322 -27.59 -12.36 -27.09
CA PRO A 322 -28.50 -12.82 -28.14
C PRO A 322 -29.88 -13.23 -27.62
N GLU A 323 -30.85 -13.31 -28.53
CA GLU A 323 -32.19 -13.87 -28.27
C GLU A 323 -32.45 -15.07 -29.20
N PRO A 324 -32.90 -16.23 -28.68
CA PRO A 324 -33.18 -16.49 -27.26
C PRO A 324 -31.89 -16.67 -26.45
N GLY A 325 -31.81 -15.99 -25.31
CA GLY A 325 -30.78 -16.15 -24.29
C GLY A 325 -31.45 -16.36 -22.92
N GLY A 326 -30.78 -17.05 -22.00
CA GLY A 326 -31.27 -17.26 -20.63
C GLY A 326 -30.90 -16.11 -19.69
N ASN A 327 -31.54 -16.08 -18.52
CA ASN A 327 -31.27 -15.13 -17.43
C ASN A 327 -30.36 -15.75 -16.35
N THR A 328 -29.56 -16.73 -16.75
CA THR A 328 -28.84 -17.59 -15.82
C THR A 328 -27.44 -17.80 -16.35
N ILE A 329 -26.46 -17.49 -15.52
CA ILE A 329 -25.03 -17.63 -15.82
C ILE A 329 -24.39 -18.56 -14.78
N THR A 330 -23.30 -19.21 -15.14
CA THR A 330 -22.34 -19.70 -14.15
C THR A 330 -21.32 -18.59 -13.93
N LEU A 331 -21.05 -18.20 -12.68
CA LEU A 331 -19.96 -17.32 -12.30
C LEU A 331 -18.82 -18.17 -11.76
N ARG A 332 -17.60 -17.99 -12.27
CA ARG A 332 -16.39 -18.56 -11.67
C ARG A 332 -15.38 -17.50 -11.37
N ILE A 333 -14.65 -17.68 -10.28
CA ILE A 333 -13.40 -17.00 -9.99
C ILE A 333 -12.32 -18.06 -10.07
N VAL A 334 -11.29 -17.80 -10.88
CA VAL A 334 -10.21 -18.74 -11.11
C VAL A 334 -8.86 -18.04 -11.00
N ASP A 335 -7.89 -18.78 -10.49
CA ASP A 335 -6.49 -18.43 -10.48
C ASP A 335 -5.87 -18.68 -11.87
N ASN A 336 -4.78 -17.98 -12.17
CA ASN A 336 -4.08 -17.98 -13.44
C ASN A 336 -2.79 -18.83 -13.44
N ASP A 337 -2.71 -19.84 -12.57
CA ASP A 337 -1.65 -20.85 -12.43
C ASP A 337 -1.47 -21.79 -13.65
N GLY A 338 -2.25 -21.60 -14.71
CA GLY A 338 -2.12 -22.35 -15.95
C GLY A 338 -0.91 -21.91 -16.80
N PRO A 339 -0.56 -22.70 -17.84
CA PRO A 339 0.51 -22.36 -18.77
C PRO A 339 0.31 -20.96 -19.38
N ASP A 340 1.39 -20.18 -19.45
CA ASP A 340 1.41 -18.80 -19.97
C ASP A 340 0.46 -17.83 -19.22
N GLY A 341 0.17 -18.11 -17.94
CA GLY A 341 -0.73 -17.29 -17.12
C GLY A 341 -2.20 -17.50 -17.47
N ALA A 342 -2.54 -18.65 -18.04
CA ALA A 342 -3.91 -19.03 -18.37
C ALA A 342 -4.69 -19.38 -17.08
N PRO A 343 -6.00 -19.08 -17.03
CA PRO A 343 -6.83 -19.52 -15.93
C PRO A 343 -6.87 -21.04 -15.81
N SER A 344 -6.70 -21.56 -14.60
CA SER A 344 -6.69 -23.01 -14.34
C SER A 344 -7.42 -23.37 -13.04
N THR A 345 -6.88 -23.02 -11.87
CA THR A 345 -7.47 -23.43 -10.59
C THR A 345 -8.73 -22.63 -10.27
N THR A 346 -9.86 -23.29 -10.03
CA THR A 346 -11.12 -22.61 -9.68
C THR A 346 -11.18 -22.35 -8.18
N LEU A 347 -11.21 -21.07 -7.81
CA LEU A 347 -11.32 -20.60 -6.42
C LEU A 347 -12.78 -20.55 -5.97
N TYR A 348 -13.68 -20.16 -6.87
CA TYR A 348 -15.12 -20.15 -6.62
C TYR A 348 -15.92 -20.43 -7.87
N GLU A 349 -17.05 -21.10 -7.68
CA GLU A 349 -18.03 -21.36 -8.72
C GLU A 349 -19.44 -21.27 -8.15
N ALA A 350 -20.25 -20.40 -8.74
CA ALA A 350 -21.69 -20.35 -8.55
C ALA A 350 -22.39 -20.75 -9.84
N ASN A 351 -22.97 -21.94 -9.84
CA ASN A 351 -23.82 -22.37 -10.94
C ASN A 351 -25.20 -21.74 -10.81
N SER A 352 -25.71 -21.24 -11.93
CA SER A 352 -27.07 -20.70 -12.04
C SER A 352 -27.35 -19.39 -11.31
N VAL A 353 -26.40 -18.45 -11.32
CA VAL A 353 -26.64 -17.07 -10.87
C VAL A 353 -27.69 -16.43 -11.78
N VAL A 354 -28.78 -15.95 -11.18
CA VAL A 354 -29.86 -15.27 -11.89
C VAL A 354 -29.48 -13.81 -12.11
N VAL A 355 -29.56 -13.36 -13.35
CA VAL A 355 -29.23 -11.99 -13.77
C VAL A 355 -30.39 -11.35 -14.52
N GLN A 356 -30.56 -10.05 -14.32
CA GLN A 356 -31.40 -9.20 -15.14
C GLN A 356 -30.59 -8.69 -16.33
N ARG A 357 -31.14 -8.86 -17.53
CA ARG A 357 -30.51 -8.39 -18.77
C ARG A 357 -30.69 -6.89 -18.95
N GLY A 358 -29.74 -6.24 -19.61
CA GLY A 358 -29.78 -4.81 -19.92
C GLY A 358 -29.52 -3.92 -18.70
N VAL A 359 -29.18 -4.49 -17.55
CA VAL A 359 -28.84 -3.78 -16.30
C VAL A 359 -27.63 -4.43 -15.62
N TRP A 360 -27.04 -3.69 -14.70
CA TRP A 360 -25.98 -4.17 -13.82
C TRP A 360 -26.55 -5.06 -12.70
N ASN A 361 -25.89 -6.18 -12.46
CA ASN A 361 -26.25 -7.16 -11.43
C ASN A 361 -25.12 -7.23 -10.41
N TYR A 362 -25.39 -6.97 -9.13
CA TYR A 362 -24.44 -7.23 -8.06
C TYR A 362 -24.59 -8.66 -7.54
N ILE A 363 -23.47 -9.35 -7.37
CA ILE A 363 -23.37 -10.70 -6.85
C ILE A 363 -22.52 -10.65 -5.59
N ASP A 364 -23.15 -10.82 -4.44
CA ASP A 364 -22.49 -10.82 -3.13
C ASP A 364 -21.65 -12.10 -2.94
N LEU A 365 -20.38 -11.91 -2.59
CA LEU A 365 -19.36 -12.92 -2.31
C LEU A 365 -18.75 -12.78 -0.90
N SER A 366 -19.25 -11.88 -0.06
CA SER A 366 -18.73 -11.62 1.30
C SER A 366 -18.73 -12.86 2.22
N GLY A 367 -19.50 -13.90 1.87
CA GLY A 367 -19.52 -15.19 2.56
C GLY A 367 -18.78 -16.34 1.83
N ALA A 368 -18.12 -16.06 0.70
CA ALA A 368 -17.40 -17.06 -0.08
C ALA A 368 -15.97 -17.26 0.47
N ASP A 369 -15.57 -18.52 0.62
CA ASP A 369 -14.19 -18.87 0.99
C ASP A 369 -13.32 -18.84 -0.27
N LEU A 370 -12.78 -17.66 -0.58
CA LEU A 370 -11.96 -17.38 -1.76
C LEU A 370 -10.47 -17.56 -1.46
N ALA A 371 -10.11 -18.71 -0.91
CA ALA A 371 -8.72 -19.04 -0.64
C ALA A 371 -7.99 -19.48 -1.92
N ASP A 372 -6.98 -18.72 -2.32
CA ASP A 372 -6.04 -19.15 -3.35
C ASP A 372 -5.03 -20.15 -2.75
N PRO A 373 -4.93 -21.39 -3.26
CA PRO A 373 -3.93 -22.33 -2.79
C PRO A 373 -2.49 -21.90 -3.07
N ASP A 374 -2.27 -20.95 -3.99
CA ASP A 374 -0.96 -20.48 -4.41
C ASP A 374 -0.46 -19.21 -3.71
N GLY A 375 -1.30 -18.53 -2.90
CA GLY A 375 -0.85 -17.48 -1.99
C GLY A 375 -1.87 -16.44 -1.60
#